data_AF-A0A1W1VIH7-F1
#
_entry.id   AF-A0A1W1VIH7-F1
#
_cell.length_a   1.000
_cell.length_b   1.000
_cell.length_c   1.000
_cell.angle_alpha   90.00
_cell.angle_beta   90.00
_cell.angle_gamma   90.00
#
_symmetry.space_group_name_H-M   'P 1'
#
loop_
_entity.id
_entity.type
_entity.pdbx_description
1 polymer ?
#
loop_
_entity_poly.entity_id
_entity_poly.type
_entity_poly.pdbx_seq_one_letter_code
_entity_poly.pdbx_strand_id
1 'polypeptide(L)'
;MNRLHDLWLEFEEGLRESGITEEQFAALLNRAYRYREEAVAYRLSAVSRTEELKLQLRHCSYRSLRYEWFSELNADEIVEILPYLVPASMHWEAREGDPSGISWLIRYVNAALDALPRDQARELYLEGFKKYLQGFGYYRRATPEERRSMLTDYMWLDRQQIYASATAQENRDALAGLIRLLLGDEAVGVYLAGLDRAGHTRMWSVETA
;
A
#
# COMPACT_ATOMS: atom_id res chain seq x y z
N MET A 1 -11.28 -21.20 -5.91
CA MET A 1 -11.43 -20.90 -4.48
C MET A 1 -10.23 -21.48 -3.76
N ASN A 2 -9.52 -20.66 -3.00
CA ASN A 2 -8.20 -21.00 -2.45
C ASN A 2 -8.37 -21.80 -1.15
N ARG A 3 -8.26 -23.13 -1.24
CA ARG A 3 -8.28 -24.07 -0.11
C ARG A 3 -7.39 -23.66 1.07
N LEU A 4 -6.33 -22.91 0.82
CA LEU A 4 -5.43 -22.35 1.84
C LEU A 4 -6.05 -21.22 2.66
N HIS A 5 -6.96 -20.43 2.08
CA HIS A 5 -7.67 -19.36 2.79
C HIS A 5 -8.70 -19.95 3.74
N ASP A 6 -9.45 -20.96 3.29
CA ASP A 6 -10.46 -21.63 4.10
C ASP A 6 -9.80 -22.35 5.30
N LEU A 7 -8.69 -23.06 5.07
CA LEU A 7 -7.89 -23.68 6.14
C LEU A 7 -7.29 -22.66 7.12
N TRP A 8 -7.02 -21.43 6.67
CA TRP A 8 -6.50 -20.37 7.53
C TRP A 8 -7.60 -19.77 8.42
N LEU A 9 -8.80 -19.59 7.89
CA LEU A 9 -9.96 -19.15 8.67
C LEU A 9 -10.34 -20.19 9.73
N GLU A 10 -10.35 -21.47 9.38
CA GLU A 10 -10.56 -22.58 10.34
C GLU A 10 -9.49 -22.59 11.44
N PHE A 11 -8.23 -22.28 11.11
CA PHE A 11 -7.15 -22.18 12.08
C PHE A 11 -7.31 -20.96 13.01
N GLU A 12 -7.70 -19.80 12.48
CA GLU A 12 -7.97 -18.59 13.29
C GLU A 12 -9.15 -18.79 14.24
N GLU A 13 -10.21 -19.43 13.77
CA GLU A 13 -11.41 -19.74 14.54
C GLU A 13 -11.10 -20.76 15.66
N GLY A 14 -10.38 -21.84 15.32
CA GLY A 14 -9.94 -22.84 16.31
C GLY A 14 -8.98 -22.26 17.36
N LEU A 15 -8.15 -21.28 16.99
CA LEU A 15 -7.30 -20.57 17.96
C LEU A 15 -8.11 -19.65 18.89
N ARG A 16 -9.15 -18.97 18.42
CA ARG A 16 -10.02 -18.15 19.30
C ARG A 16 -10.80 -19.00 20.30
N GLU A 17 -11.22 -20.20 19.90
CA GLU A 17 -11.95 -21.12 20.77
C GLU A 17 -11.07 -21.79 21.83
N SER A 18 -9.74 -21.75 21.67
CA SER A 18 -8.79 -22.45 22.54
C SER A 18 -8.49 -21.76 23.89
N GLY A 19 -9.18 -20.66 24.21
CA GLY A 19 -9.08 -19.98 25.51
C GLY A 19 -7.74 -19.25 25.76
N ILE A 20 -6.96 -19.03 24.72
CA ILE A 20 -5.73 -18.22 24.77
C ILE A 20 -6.06 -16.72 24.84
N THR A 21 -5.20 -15.94 25.50
CA THR A 21 -5.40 -14.49 25.61
C THR A 21 -5.16 -13.80 24.25
N GLU A 22 -5.71 -12.59 24.05
CA GLU A 22 -5.49 -11.83 22.80
C GLU A 22 -4.01 -11.63 22.48
N GLU A 23 -3.16 -11.42 23.50
CA GLU A 23 -1.71 -11.29 23.31
C GLU A 23 -1.06 -12.60 22.86
N GLN A 24 -1.50 -13.74 23.39
CA GLN A 24 -1.01 -15.07 22.98
C GLN A 24 -1.49 -15.41 21.57
N PHE A 25 -2.73 -15.05 21.23
CA PHE A 25 -3.29 -15.17 19.89
C PHE A 25 -2.48 -14.33 18.88
N ALA A 26 -2.19 -13.07 19.21
CA ALA A 26 -1.34 -12.20 18.39
C ALA A 26 0.08 -12.76 18.20
N ALA A 27 0.68 -13.33 19.26
CA ALA A 27 2.01 -13.94 19.18
C ALA A 27 2.02 -15.21 18.30
N LEU A 28 0.99 -16.06 18.43
CA LEU A 28 0.84 -17.28 17.64
C LEU A 28 0.57 -16.97 16.17
N LEU A 29 -0.30 -15.99 15.88
CA LEU A 29 -0.51 -15.51 14.52
C LEU A 29 0.79 -14.98 13.92
N ASN A 30 1.51 -14.11 14.63
CA ASN A 30 2.80 -13.60 14.13
C ASN A 30 3.80 -14.72 13.83
N ARG A 31 3.83 -15.78 14.65
CA ARG A 31 4.69 -16.95 14.41
C ARG A 31 4.22 -17.78 13.20
N ALA A 32 2.92 -17.98 13.05
CA ALA A 32 2.33 -18.67 11.90
C ALA A 32 2.51 -17.88 10.59
N TYR A 33 2.43 -16.54 10.64
CA TYR A 33 2.79 -15.64 9.55
C TYR A 33 4.26 -15.80 9.16
N ARG A 34 5.19 -15.84 10.11
CA ARG A 34 6.61 -16.14 9.84
C ARG A 34 6.82 -17.50 9.19
N TYR A 35 6.15 -18.55 9.68
CA TYR A 35 6.24 -19.88 9.06
C TYR A 35 5.67 -19.90 7.63
N ARG A 36 4.63 -19.12 7.36
CA ARG A 36 4.10 -18.92 6.01
C ARG A 36 5.11 -18.18 5.13
N GLU A 37 5.74 -17.12 5.63
CA GLU A 37 6.81 -16.39 4.93
C GLU A 37 8.00 -17.31 4.60
N GLU A 38 8.46 -18.13 5.55
CA GLU A 38 9.55 -19.10 5.38
C GLU A 38 9.17 -20.23 4.39
N ALA A 39 7.94 -20.75 4.47
CA ALA A 39 7.45 -21.77 3.54
C ALA A 39 7.26 -21.22 2.11
N VAL A 40 6.90 -19.94 1.98
CA VAL A 40 6.87 -19.24 0.69
C VAL A 40 8.30 -19.07 0.17
N ALA A 41 9.25 -18.59 0.99
CA ALA A 41 10.66 -18.45 0.60
C ALA A 41 11.27 -19.79 0.12
N TYR A 42 11.00 -20.90 0.82
CA TYR A 42 11.46 -22.24 0.41
C TYR A 42 10.91 -22.65 -0.97
N ARG A 43 9.63 -22.35 -1.24
CA ARG A 43 8.97 -22.64 -2.53
C ARG A 43 9.48 -21.78 -3.70
N LEU A 44 10.07 -20.62 -3.41
CA LEU A 44 10.53 -19.66 -4.43
C LEU A 44 11.99 -19.84 -4.84
N SER A 45 12.71 -20.78 -4.22
CA SER A 45 14.14 -21.08 -4.49
C SER A 45 14.49 -21.45 -5.95
N ALA A 46 13.49 -21.69 -6.80
CA ALA A 46 13.64 -21.97 -8.24
C ALA A 46 13.11 -20.86 -9.17
N VAL A 47 12.70 -19.72 -8.61
CA VAL A 47 12.05 -18.60 -9.30
C VAL A 47 13.01 -17.42 -9.40
N SER A 48 12.88 -16.58 -10.43
CA SER A 48 13.71 -15.37 -10.53
C SER A 48 13.41 -14.42 -9.36
N ARG A 49 14.42 -13.67 -8.90
CA ARG A 49 14.30 -12.72 -7.78
C ARG A 49 13.12 -11.76 -7.94
N THR A 50 12.91 -11.25 -9.15
CA THR A 50 11.79 -10.34 -9.45
C THR A 50 10.43 -11.01 -9.30
N GLU A 51 10.28 -12.25 -9.77
CA GLU A 51 9.05 -13.02 -9.60
C GLU A 51 8.83 -13.42 -8.13
N GLU A 52 9.89 -13.74 -7.40
CA GLU A 52 9.84 -13.91 -5.95
C GLU A 52 9.32 -12.64 -5.26
N LEU A 53 9.88 -11.48 -5.57
CA LEU A 53 9.43 -10.20 -5.00
C LEU A 53 7.98 -9.87 -5.35
N LYS A 54 7.54 -10.10 -6.59
CA LYS A 54 6.13 -9.93 -6.95
C LYS A 54 5.21 -10.83 -6.14
N LEU A 55 5.60 -12.08 -5.93
CA LEU A 55 4.81 -13.03 -5.14
C LEU A 55 4.78 -12.62 -3.67
N GLN A 56 5.91 -12.18 -3.10
CA GLN A 56 5.96 -11.62 -1.75
C GLN A 56 5.07 -10.37 -1.65
N LEU A 57 5.16 -9.43 -2.60
CA LEU A 57 4.32 -8.22 -2.64
C LEU A 57 2.82 -8.52 -2.76
N ARG A 58 2.44 -9.64 -3.38
CA ARG A 58 1.05 -10.10 -3.47
C ARG A 58 0.55 -10.82 -2.21
N HIS A 59 1.45 -11.36 -1.38
CA HIS A 59 1.09 -12.30 -0.31
C HIS A 59 1.51 -11.86 1.09
N CYS A 60 2.45 -10.93 1.21
CA CYS A 60 2.85 -10.34 2.48
C CYS A 60 1.91 -9.20 2.88
N SER A 61 1.69 -9.04 4.18
CA SER A 61 1.30 -7.74 4.72
C SER A 61 2.41 -6.77 4.35
N TYR A 62 2.07 -5.65 3.70
CA TYR A 62 3.07 -4.69 3.25
C TYR A 62 4.07 -4.39 4.38
N ARG A 63 3.63 -4.27 5.63
CA ARG A 63 4.46 -4.06 6.84
C ARG A 63 5.69 -4.99 7.01
N SER A 64 5.75 -6.14 6.35
CA SER A 64 6.91 -7.06 6.34
C SER A 64 8.00 -6.76 5.30
N LEU A 65 7.79 -5.82 4.35
CA LEU A 65 8.80 -5.48 3.35
C LEU A 65 10.06 -4.92 4.01
N ARG A 66 11.21 -5.34 3.50
CA ARG A 66 12.53 -4.95 3.99
C ARG A 66 13.30 -4.20 2.91
N TYR A 67 14.04 -3.17 3.29
CA TYR A 67 14.79 -2.33 2.34
C TYR A 67 15.80 -3.15 1.51
N GLU A 68 16.41 -4.16 2.12
CA GLU A 68 17.42 -5.04 1.54
C GLU A 68 16.90 -5.83 0.33
N TRP A 69 15.58 -6.02 0.24
CA TRP A 69 14.94 -6.68 -0.89
C TRP A 69 14.96 -5.83 -2.17
N PHE A 70 15.21 -4.53 -2.04
CA PHE A 70 15.16 -3.55 -3.13
C PHE A 70 16.53 -3.01 -3.53
N SER A 71 17.54 -3.16 -2.67
CA SER A 71 18.86 -2.52 -2.86
C SER A 71 19.66 -3.05 -4.05
N GLU A 72 19.32 -4.24 -4.55
CA GLU A 72 20.05 -4.90 -5.63
C GLU A 72 19.27 -4.97 -6.96
N LEU A 73 18.11 -4.30 -7.04
CA LEU A 73 17.31 -4.30 -8.26
C LEU A 73 17.89 -3.35 -9.30
N ASN A 74 17.94 -3.80 -10.54
CA ASN A 74 18.25 -2.95 -11.69
C ASN A 74 16.99 -2.18 -12.16
N ALA A 75 17.19 -1.21 -13.06
CA ALA A 75 16.11 -0.33 -13.51
C ALA A 75 14.91 -1.10 -14.13
N ASP A 76 15.17 -2.15 -14.91
CA ASP A 76 14.12 -2.94 -15.55
C ASP A 76 13.30 -3.73 -14.50
N GLU A 77 13.98 -4.33 -13.53
CA GLU A 77 13.32 -5.03 -12.41
C GLU A 77 12.47 -4.06 -11.57
N ILE A 78 12.94 -2.83 -11.35
CA ILE A 78 12.20 -1.78 -10.63
C ILE A 78 10.91 -1.43 -11.39
N VAL A 79 11.00 -1.19 -12.71
CA VAL A 79 9.83 -0.93 -13.56
C VAL A 79 8.82 -2.07 -13.48
N GLU A 80 9.31 -3.31 -13.45
CA GLU A 80 8.48 -4.51 -13.42
C GLU A 80 7.71 -4.68 -12.10
N ILE A 81 8.27 -4.24 -10.97
CA ILE A 81 7.65 -4.37 -9.64
C ILE A 81 6.88 -3.12 -9.19
N LEU A 82 7.15 -1.95 -9.78
CA LEU A 82 6.47 -0.69 -9.47
C LEU A 82 4.94 -0.78 -9.43
N PRO A 83 4.25 -1.49 -10.37
CA PRO A 83 2.80 -1.69 -10.31
C PRO A 83 2.27 -2.30 -9.02
N TYR A 84 3.10 -3.07 -8.29
CA TYR A 84 2.76 -3.70 -7.02
C TYR A 84 3.16 -2.81 -5.83
N LEU A 85 4.23 -2.04 -5.98
CA LEU A 85 4.73 -1.15 -4.92
C LEU A 85 3.90 0.12 -4.77
N VAL A 86 3.37 0.66 -5.86
CA VAL A 86 2.50 1.86 -5.81
C VAL A 86 1.30 1.60 -4.88
N PRO A 87 0.49 0.53 -5.04
CA PRO A 87 -0.56 0.19 -4.07
C PRO A 87 -0.02 -0.08 -2.66
N ALA A 88 1.09 -0.79 -2.52
CA ALA A 88 1.69 -1.12 -1.22
C ALA A 88 2.06 0.13 -0.41
N SER A 89 2.58 1.15 -1.10
CA SER A 89 3.00 2.41 -0.48
C SER A 89 1.84 3.24 0.09
N MET A 90 0.60 3.01 -0.36
CA MET A 90 -0.60 3.72 0.12
C MET A 90 -1.05 3.29 1.53
N HIS A 91 -0.49 2.20 2.06
CA HIS A 91 -0.79 1.76 3.43
C HIS A 91 0.45 1.75 4.31
N TRP A 92 1.54 2.35 3.83
CA TRP A 92 2.77 2.36 4.58
C TRP A 92 2.82 3.55 5.54
N GLU A 93 2.57 3.27 6.81
CA GLU A 93 2.77 4.26 7.88
C GLU A 93 4.26 4.45 8.14
N ALA A 94 4.68 5.71 8.27
CA ALA A 94 5.96 6.01 8.91
C ALA A 94 5.94 5.40 10.33
N ARG A 95 6.98 4.62 10.66
CA ARG A 95 7.11 4.08 12.02
C ARG A 95 7.38 5.23 12.99
N GLU A 96 6.95 5.08 14.25
CA GLU A 96 7.35 5.99 15.32
C GLU A 96 8.87 6.18 15.30
N GLY A 97 9.31 7.43 15.24
CA GLY A 97 10.73 7.79 15.19
C GLY A 97 11.31 8.09 13.80
N ASP A 98 10.53 8.07 12.72
CA ASP A 98 10.98 8.61 11.42
C ASP A 98 10.80 10.14 11.38
N PRO A 99 11.88 10.94 11.47
CA PRO A 99 11.79 12.40 11.57
C PRO A 99 11.23 13.06 10.30
N SER A 100 11.14 12.33 9.19
CA SER A 100 10.55 12.85 7.96
C SER A 100 9.03 12.67 7.86
N GLY A 101 8.45 11.81 8.71
CA GLY A 101 7.07 11.37 8.57
C GLY A 101 6.73 10.64 7.27
N ILE A 102 7.70 10.35 6.38
CA ILE A 102 7.50 9.66 5.10
C ILE A 102 8.33 8.37 5.06
N SER A 103 7.64 7.24 5.01
CA SER A 103 8.27 5.92 4.94
C SER A 103 9.29 5.78 3.81
N TRP A 104 10.35 5.00 4.08
CA TRP A 104 11.34 4.57 3.08
C TRP A 104 10.69 4.01 1.81
N LEU A 105 9.58 3.27 1.91
CA LEU A 105 8.91 2.66 0.75
C LEU A 105 8.30 3.74 -0.15
N ILE A 106 7.67 4.75 0.45
CA ILE A 106 7.09 5.87 -0.31
C ILE A 106 8.20 6.67 -0.99
N ARG A 107 9.31 6.91 -0.29
CA ARG A 107 10.47 7.57 -0.91
C ARG A 107 11.03 6.77 -2.07
N TYR A 108 11.15 5.46 -1.91
CA TYR A 108 11.62 4.55 -2.95
C TYR A 108 10.70 4.59 -4.18
N VAL A 109 9.39 4.45 -3.98
CA VAL A 109 8.39 4.51 -5.07
C VAL A 109 8.43 5.86 -5.77
N ASN A 110 8.50 6.96 -5.02
CA ASN A 110 8.58 8.30 -5.61
C ASN A 110 9.86 8.50 -6.43
N ALA A 111 11.02 8.10 -5.89
CA ALA A 111 12.29 8.20 -6.62
C ALA A 111 12.28 7.33 -7.89
N ALA A 112 11.69 6.14 -7.81
CA ALA A 112 11.55 5.25 -8.95
C ALA A 112 10.60 5.81 -10.01
N LEU A 113 9.47 6.41 -9.62
CA LEU A 113 8.56 7.09 -10.55
C LEU A 113 9.20 8.34 -11.19
N ASP A 114 9.90 9.15 -10.39
CA ASP A 114 10.56 10.37 -10.86
C ASP A 114 11.74 10.09 -11.81
N ALA A 115 12.30 8.87 -11.77
CA ALA A 115 13.34 8.42 -12.69
C ALA A 115 12.81 7.93 -14.06
N LEU A 116 11.50 7.72 -14.21
CA LEU A 116 10.89 7.25 -15.45
C LEU A 116 10.49 8.39 -16.39
N PRO A 117 10.34 8.11 -17.70
CA PRO A 117 9.65 9.02 -18.61
C PRO A 117 8.29 9.41 -18.05
N ARG A 118 7.93 10.69 -18.17
CA ARG A 118 6.73 11.26 -17.51
C ARG A 118 5.44 10.52 -17.84
N ASP A 119 5.26 10.13 -19.10
CA ASP A 119 4.08 9.38 -19.53
C ASP A 119 4.00 8.00 -18.86
N GLN A 120 5.13 7.31 -18.74
CA GLN A 120 5.21 6.00 -18.10
C GLN A 120 5.01 6.08 -16.58
N ALA A 121 5.63 7.07 -15.93
CA ALA A 121 5.44 7.34 -14.50
C ALA A 121 3.96 7.61 -14.19
N ARG A 122 3.33 8.46 -15.01
CA ARG A 122 1.90 8.77 -14.93
C ARG A 122 1.03 7.51 -15.07
N GLU A 123 1.29 6.70 -16.10
CA GLU A 123 0.52 5.48 -16.34
C GLU A 123 0.61 4.52 -15.16
N LEU A 124 1.83 4.23 -14.69
CA LEU A 124 2.05 3.34 -13.55
C LEU A 124 1.42 3.86 -12.25
N TYR A 125 1.54 5.16 -11.99
CA TYR A 125 0.94 5.79 -10.82
C TYR A 125 -0.59 5.69 -10.85
N LEU A 126 -1.22 6.10 -11.96
CA LEU A 126 -2.68 6.10 -12.10
C LEU A 126 -3.24 4.67 -12.11
N GLU A 127 -2.56 3.71 -12.75
CA GLU A 127 -2.98 2.32 -12.75
C GLU A 127 -2.82 1.67 -11.36
N GLY A 128 -1.76 2.00 -10.62
CA GLY A 128 -1.60 1.58 -9.23
C GLY A 128 -2.74 2.08 -8.35
N PHE A 129 -3.09 3.37 -8.45
CA PHE A 129 -4.26 3.95 -7.77
C PHE A 129 -5.58 3.31 -8.21
N LYS A 130 -5.74 3.03 -9.50
CA LYS A 130 -6.93 2.34 -10.01
C LYS A 130 -7.11 0.98 -9.36
N LYS A 131 -6.07 0.15 -9.37
CA LYS A 131 -6.08 -1.20 -8.76
C LYS A 131 -6.39 -1.11 -7.27
N TYR A 132 -5.76 -0.15 -6.59
CA TYR A 132 -6.02 0.13 -5.19
C TYR A 132 -7.50 0.43 -4.91
N LEU A 133 -8.06 1.43 -5.60
CA LEU A 133 -9.45 1.87 -5.38
C LEU A 133 -10.46 0.79 -5.78
N GLN A 134 -10.17 -0.01 -6.81
CA GLN A 134 -10.98 -1.16 -7.20
C GLN A 134 -11.02 -2.28 -6.15
N GLY A 135 -10.00 -2.37 -5.29
CA GLY A 135 -9.98 -3.28 -4.14
C GLY A 135 -11.13 -3.03 -3.16
N PHE A 136 -11.71 -1.83 -3.15
CA PHE A 136 -12.82 -1.44 -2.29
C PHE A 136 -14.19 -1.61 -2.97
N GLY A 137 -14.42 -2.74 -3.64
CA GLY A 137 -15.66 -3.02 -4.37
C GLY A 137 -16.95 -2.95 -3.53
N TYR A 138 -16.85 -3.07 -2.20
CA TYR A 138 -17.97 -2.89 -1.27
C TYR A 138 -18.45 -1.43 -1.19
N TYR A 139 -17.59 -0.45 -1.46
CA TYR A 139 -17.89 0.99 -1.29
C TYR A 139 -19.18 1.42 -1.99
N ARG A 140 -19.42 0.91 -3.21
CA ARG A 140 -20.63 1.25 -3.98
C ARG A 140 -21.93 0.82 -3.31
N ARG A 141 -21.89 -0.23 -2.48
CA ARG A 141 -23.06 -0.80 -1.79
C ARG A 141 -23.22 -0.31 -0.35
N ALA A 142 -22.19 0.36 0.18
CA ALA A 142 -22.17 0.89 1.53
C ALA A 142 -23.16 2.05 1.69
N THR A 143 -23.67 2.24 2.91
CA THR A 143 -24.51 3.39 3.28
C THR A 143 -23.71 4.70 3.23
N PRO A 144 -24.36 5.88 3.17
CA PRO A 144 -23.65 7.16 3.19
C PRO A 144 -22.71 7.33 4.40
N GLU A 145 -23.13 6.88 5.59
CA GLU A 145 -22.32 6.91 6.79
C GLU A 145 -21.09 5.98 6.69
N GLU A 146 -21.30 4.75 6.20
CA GLU A 146 -20.22 3.79 5.98
C GLU A 146 -19.22 4.31 4.95
N ARG A 147 -19.68 4.91 3.85
CA ARG A 147 -18.80 5.48 2.83
C ARG A 147 -17.89 6.56 3.40
N ARG A 148 -18.41 7.44 4.26
CA ARG A 148 -17.61 8.47 4.92
C ARG A 148 -16.48 7.87 5.74
N SER A 149 -16.79 6.88 6.59
CA SER A 149 -15.78 6.15 7.37
C SER A 149 -14.83 5.35 6.46
N MET A 150 -15.30 4.76 5.37
CA MET A 150 -14.46 4.08 4.38
C MET A 150 -13.43 5.00 3.75
N LEU A 151 -13.81 6.21 3.35
CA LEU A 151 -12.88 7.15 2.74
C LEU A 151 -11.77 7.57 3.72
N THR A 152 -12.09 7.79 5.00
CA THR A 152 -11.14 8.34 5.98
C THR A 152 -10.40 7.29 6.79
N ASP A 153 -11.02 6.16 7.10
CA ASP A 153 -10.56 5.21 8.13
C ASP A 153 -10.10 3.88 7.54
N TYR A 154 -10.55 3.54 6.32
CA TYR A 154 -10.13 2.31 5.64
C TYR A 154 -9.27 2.59 4.41
N MET A 155 -9.68 3.51 3.54
CA MET A 155 -8.92 3.96 2.38
C MET A 155 -7.87 5.01 2.73
N TRP A 156 -8.05 5.70 3.87
CA TRP A 156 -7.18 6.80 4.32
C TRP A 156 -6.95 7.87 3.26
N LEU A 157 -7.96 8.10 2.42
CA LEU A 157 -7.84 8.90 1.22
C LEU A 157 -7.48 10.36 1.53
N ASP A 158 -7.67 10.81 2.78
CA ASP A 158 -7.36 12.15 3.28
C ASP A 158 -5.93 12.31 3.84
N ARG A 159 -5.17 11.22 4.00
CA ARG A 159 -3.88 11.24 4.71
C ARG A 159 -2.82 10.35 4.05
N GLN A 160 -3.03 9.99 2.79
CA GLN A 160 -2.07 9.23 2.00
C GLN A 160 -0.75 9.99 1.85
N GLN A 161 0.33 9.45 2.41
CA GLN A 161 1.65 10.09 2.38
C GLN A 161 2.23 10.21 0.96
N ILE A 162 1.82 9.35 0.03
CA ILE A 162 2.24 9.41 -1.38
C ILE A 162 1.86 10.73 -2.06
N TYR A 163 0.86 11.46 -1.53
CA TYR A 163 0.44 12.76 -2.04
C TYR A 163 1.51 13.86 -1.92
N ALA A 164 2.53 13.67 -1.08
CA ALA A 164 3.64 14.60 -0.98
C ALA A 164 4.57 14.59 -2.21
N SER A 165 4.43 13.63 -3.14
CA SER A 165 5.34 13.48 -4.29
C SER A 165 5.03 14.45 -5.43
N ALA A 166 6.03 14.78 -6.25
CA ALA A 166 5.83 15.59 -7.46
C ALA A 166 4.87 14.89 -8.44
N THR A 167 5.07 13.58 -8.64
CA THR A 167 4.18 12.73 -9.45
C THR A 167 2.72 12.81 -9.00
N ALA A 168 2.43 12.83 -7.69
CA ALA A 168 1.06 12.97 -7.20
C ALA A 168 0.46 14.35 -7.49
N GLN A 169 1.24 15.42 -7.32
CA GLN A 169 0.80 16.79 -7.60
C GLN A 169 0.55 17.02 -9.09
N GLU A 170 1.44 16.53 -9.96
CA GLU A 170 1.31 16.60 -11.42
C GLU A 170 0.07 15.86 -11.95
N ASN A 171 -0.39 14.83 -11.22
CA ASN A 171 -1.51 13.98 -11.63
C ASN A 171 -2.79 14.24 -10.81
N ARG A 172 -2.88 15.39 -10.13
CA ARG A 172 -4.04 15.83 -9.33
C ARG A 172 -5.38 15.59 -10.04
N ASP A 173 -5.54 16.18 -11.21
CA ASP A 173 -6.82 16.16 -11.92
C ASP A 173 -7.13 14.80 -12.52
N ALA A 174 -6.09 14.09 -12.99
CA ALA A 174 -6.23 12.76 -13.57
C ALA A 174 -6.70 11.74 -12.50
N LEU A 175 -6.09 11.78 -11.32
CA LEU A 175 -6.50 10.92 -10.21
C LEU A 175 -7.87 11.32 -9.65
N ALA A 176 -8.19 12.62 -9.56
CA ALA A 176 -9.53 13.08 -9.20
C ALA A 176 -10.60 12.54 -10.17
N GLY A 177 -10.33 12.55 -11.47
CA GLY A 177 -11.22 11.98 -12.48
C GLY A 177 -11.44 10.47 -12.30
N LEU A 178 -10.38 9.75 -11.95
CA LEU A 178 -10.45 8.31 -11.68
C LEU A 178 -11.23 8.00 -10.39
N ILE A 179 -10.99 8.77 -9.32
CA ILE A 179 -11.73 8.65 -8.06
C ILE A 179 -13.21 8.94 -8.28
N ARG A 180 -13.55 9.99 -9.04
CA ARG A 180 -14.93 10.31 -9.42
C ARG A 180 -15.61 9.13 -10.13
N LEU A 181 -14.92 8.51 -11.09
CA LEU A 181 -15.44 7.37 -11.85
C LEU A 181 -15.69 6.13 -10.97
N LEU A 182 -14.79 5.87 -10.01
CA LEU A 182 -14.85 4.64 -9.21
C LEU A 182 -15.72 4.79 -7.96
N LEU A 183 -15.61 5.92 -7.27
CA LEU A 183 -16.14 6.19 -5.93
C LEU A 183 -17.13 7.38 -5.88
N GLY A 184 -17.25 8.18 -6.94
CA GLY A 184 -18.17 9.33 -6.97
C GLY A 184 -17.56 10.64 -6.44
N ASP A 185 -18.33 11.74 -6.54
CA ASP A 185 -17.85 13.09 -6.25
C ASP A 185 -17.49 13.33 -4.78
N GLU A 186 -18.18 12.67 -3.85
CA GLU A 186 -17.90 12.78 -2.41
C GLU A 186 -16.46 12.35 -2.07
N ALA A 187 -15.96 11.31 -2.72
CA ALA A 187 -14.60 10.82 -2.56
C ALA A 187 -13.55 11.78 -3.10
N VAL A 188 -13.89 12.55 -4.16
CA VAL A 188 -13.00 13.57 -4.73
C VAL A 188 -12.72 14.66 -3.69
N GLY A 189 -13.73 15.08 -2.94
CA GLY A 189 -13.55 16.08 -1.88
C GLY A 189 -12.55 15.63 -0.80
N VAL A 190 -12.64 14.38 -0.37
CA VAL A 190 -11.72 13.80 0.63
C VAL A 190 -10.29 13.69 0.07
N TYR A 191 -10.17 13.23 -1.18
CA TYR A 191 -8.89 13.17 -1.88
C TYR A 191 -8.21 14.53 -1.98
N LEU A 192 -8.91 15.55 -2.49
CA LEU A 192 -8.33 16.88 -2.68
C LEU A 192 -7.90 17.50 -1.35
N ALA A 193 -8.71 17.34 -0.29
CA ALA A 193 -8.35 17.79 1.04
C ALA A 193 -7.06 17.12 1.57
N GLY A 194 -6.88 15.82 1.31
CA GLY A 194 -5.66 15.10 1.68
C GLY A 194 -4.45 15.51 0.86
N LEU A 195 -4.61 15.68 -0.45
CA LEU A 195 -3.56 16.14 -1.35
C LEU A 195 -3.08 17.54 -0.98
N ASP A 196 -4.02 18.45 -0.68
CA ASP A 196 -3.72 19.80 -0.23
C ASP A 196 -2.95 19.77 1.09
N ARG A 197 -3.42 19.01 2.09
CA ARG A 197 -2.73 18.85 3.38
C ARG A 197 -1.28 18.40 3.19
N ALA A 198 -1.05 17.40 2.34
CA ALA A 198 0.30 16.90 2.05
C ALA A 198 1.21 17.93 1.35
N GLY A 199 0.64 18.78 0.48
CA GLY A 199 1.35 19.88 -0.16
C GLY A 199 1.82 20.96 0.81
N HIS A 200 1.06 21.22 1.88
CA HIS A 200 1.42 22.21 2.90
C HIS A 200 2.50 21.71 3.86
N THR A 201 2.58 20.40 4.12
CA THR A 201 3.62 19.80 4.99
C THR A 201 5.04 19.99 4.42
N ARG A 202 5.20 20.12 3.10
CA ARG A 202 6.50 20.41 2.45
C ARG A 202 7.04 21.81 2.77
N MET A 203 6.21 22.77 3.19
CA MET A 203 6.68 24.13 3.49
C MET A 203 7.30 24.28 4.89
N TRP A 204 7.04 23.36 5.83
CA TRP A 204 7.53 23.47 7.20
C TRP A 204 8.91 22.85 7.46
N SER A 205 9.55 22.24 6.45
CA SER A 205 10.87 21.61 6.58
C SER A 205 12.00 22.32 5.84
N VAL A 206 11.73 23.45 5.17
CA VAL A 206 12.76 24.19 4.40
C VAL A 206 13.21 25.48 5.10
N GLU A 207 12.52 25.95 6.15
CA GLU A 207 12.87 27.21 6.84
C GLU A 207 13.63 27.03 8.16
N THR A 208 14.02 25.82 8.55
CA THR A 208 14.71 25.57 9.84
C THR A 208 15.93 24.64 9.77
N ALA A 209 16.58 24.49 8.61
CA ALA A 209 17.88 23.82 8.49
C ALA A 209 19.03 24.83 8.28
#